data_AF-A0A936BLJ1-F1
#
_entry.id   AF-A0A936BLJ1-F1
#
_cell.length_a   1.000
_cell.length_b   1.000
_cell.length_c   1.000
_cell.angle_alpha   90.00
_cell.angle_beta   90.00
_cell.angle_gamma   90.00
#
_symmetry.space_group_name_H-M   'P 1'
#
loop_
_entity.id
_entity.type
_entity.pdbx_description
1 polymer ?
#
loop_
_entity_poly.entity_id
_entity_poly.type
_entity_poly.pdbx_seq_one_letter_code
_entity_poly.pdbx_strand_id
1 'polypeptide(L)'
;MAKRFSDESWARIFNALTNKGEAAYGIPGRDADSFVLGSWNIRKFGALKGEGGNLRSDGAWALVEKFASACDLLAIQEVQSDLASVEELVRRLNKNDADPYHFIASDVAGKSPGEEGMGERFAVIFRADIFKPGPIISDITFDQSAVVERVNVALAAVRKNIRGEDKSKLNKAYDWFSEFTGFDKSKLPTMFDFVRSPHCINFSVQGRDGSSQEFACVNAYLVSGSNRDREREFFALLEWLRNAISGNNFYNATAAILMADLNLDFQKDNDVRRLVIEEFVTNLNEKGEGCAINFPFLDRHLENGVFRTNSRESETYDHIAFFSKDPRFPRGRHNGEAGRNNPDRYDYGMFDFLRLFRDAGAISGEIGADYLKFEFDVSDHMPIWVRLPIPQKGQREYHTD
;
A
#
# COMPACT_ATOMS: atom_id res chain seq x y z
N MET A 1 -5.77 -1.06 31.67
CA MET A 1 -6.52 -2.31 31.41
C MET A 1 -6.05 -2.90 30.09
N ALA A 2 -5.95 -4.23 29.99
CA ALA A 2 -5.27 -4.92 28.89
C ALA A 2 -5.85 -4.54 27.53
N LYS A 3 -5.05 -3.87 26.70
CA LYS A 3 -5.34 -3.55 25.29
C LYS A 3 -4.91 -4.69 24.35
N ARG A 4 -4.90 -5.92 24.85
CA ARG A 4 -4.37 -7.10 24.16
C ARG A 4 -5.29 -8.29 24.31
N PHE A 5 -5.17 -9.24 23.40
CA PHE A 5 -5.81 -10.53 23.54
C PHE A 5 -5.07 -11.37 24.58
N SER A 6 -5.81 -12.16 25.37
CA SER A 6 -5.22 -13.10 26.32
C SER A 6 -4.70 -14.34 25.61
N ASP A 7 -3.84 -15.11 26.28
CA ASP A 7 -3.31 -16.36 25.74
C ASP A 7 -4.42 -17.37 25.42
N GLU A 8 -5.49 -17.41 26.21
CA GLU A 8 -6.66 -18.25 25.92
C GLU A 8 -7.40 -17.80 24.65
N SER A 9 -7.47 -16.49 24.41
CA SER A 9 -8.06 -15.96 23.17
C SER A 9 -7.20 -16.32 21.97
N TRP A 10 -5.88 -16.20 22.07
CA TRP A 10 -4.95 -16.63 21.01
C TRP A 10 -5.05 -18.12 20.74
N ALA A 11 -5.15 -18.97 21.78
CA ALA A 11 -5.36 -20.40 21.61
C ALA A 11 -6.65 -20.69 20.82
N ARG A 12 -7.76 -20.01 21.13
CA ARG A 12 -9.00 -20.16 20.35
C ARG A 12 -8.86 -19.68 18.91
N ILE A 13 -8.17 -18.57 18.68
CA ILE A 13 -7.90 -18.02 17.35
C ILE A 13 -7.13 -19.03 16.49
N PHE A 14 -6.02 -19.55 16.99
CA PHE A 14 -5.22 -20.53 16.23
C PHE A 14 -5.91 -21.88 16.08
N ASN A 15 -6.75 -22.29 17.04
CA ASN A 15 -7.61 -23.46 16.88
C ASN A 15 -8.65 -23.26 15.76
N ALA A 16 -9.29 -22.09 15.69
CA ALA A 16 -10.22 -21.78 14.61
C ALA A 16 -9.52 -21.76 13.24
N LEU A 17 -8.35 -21.14 13.16
CA LEU A 17 -7.51 -21.12 11.96
C LEU A 17 -7.14 -22.53 11.49
N THR A 18 -6.73 -23.39 12.42
CA THR A 18 -6.37 -24.79 12.13
C THR A 18 -7.58 -25.62 11.70
N ASN A 19 -8.72 -25.46 12.39
CA ASN A 19 -9.90 -26.29 12.16
C ASN A 19 -10.63 -25.95 10.85
N LYS A 20 -10.71 -24.67 10.48
CA LYS A 20 -11.37 -24.25 9.22
C LYS A 20 -10.39 -24.13 8.04
N GLY A 21 -9.09 -24.07 8.33
CA GLY A 21 -8.04 -23.85 7.35
C GLY A 21 -7.78 -22.37 7.06
N GLU A 22 -6.56 -22.08 6.64
CA GLU A 22 -6.04 -20.74 6.35
C GLU A 22 -6.80 -20.02 5.22
N ALA A 23 -7.11 -20.75 4.15
CA ALA A 23 -7.85 -20.22 3.01
C ALA A 23 -9.26 -19.77 3.38
N ALA A 24 -9.89 -20.35 4.41
CA ALA A 24 -11.22 -19.96 4.87
C ALA A 24 -11.27 -18.52 5.43
N TYR A 25 -10.10 -17.99 5.82
CA TYR A 25 -9.91 -16.62 6.29
C TYR A 25 -9.16 -15.75 5.29
N GLY A 26 -8.87 -16.26 4.09
CA GLY A 26 -8.22 -15.50 3.04
C GLY A 26 -6.70 -15.37 3.16
N ILE A 27 -6.03 -16.25 3.93
CA ILE A 27 -4.57 -16.41 3.83
C ILE A 27 -4.25 -17.19 2.55
N PRO A 28 -3.36 -16.70 1.68
CA PRO A 28 -3.04 -17.39 0.43
C PRO A 28 -2.18 -18.64 0.68
N GLY A 29 -2.32 -19.66 -0.17
CA GLY A 29 -1.30 -20.71 -0.28
C GLY A 29 -0.10 -20.23 -1.11
N ARG A 30 1.06 -20.86 -0.99
CA ARG A 30 2.15 -20.69 -1.96
C ARG A 30 2.15 -21.86 -2.93
N ASP A 31 2.46 -21.58 -4.19
CA ASP A 31 2.63 -22.60 -5.23
C ASP A 31 4.01 -22.42 -5.89
N ALA A 32 4.53 -23.47 -6.52
CA ALA A 32 5.81 -23.44 -7.20
C ALA A 32 5.75 -22.70 -8.55
N ASP A 33 4.56 -22.53 -9.13
CA ASP A 33 4.36 -21.91 -10.45
C ASP A 33 3.71 -20.51 -10.35
N SER A 34 3.52 -19.98 -9.14
CA SER A 34 3.08 -18.61 -8.87
C SER A 34 3.87 -17.97 -7.73
N PHE A 35 3.73 -16.66 -7.57
CA PHE A 35 4.24 -15.92 -6.41
C PHE A 35 3.15 -15.02 -5.83
N VAL A 36 3.24 -14.77 -4.54
CA VAL A 36 2.30 -13.95 -3.77
C VAL A 36 2.96 -12.64 -3.35
N LEU A 37 2.34 -11.53 -3.74
CA LEU A 37 2.67 -10.18 -3.32
C LEU A 37 1.67 -9.73 -2.25
N GLY A 38 2.13 -9.36 -1.05
CA GLY A 38 1.30 -8.90 0.06
C GLY A 38 1.56 -7.43 0.42
N SER A 39 0.54 -6.69 0.82
CA SER A 39 0.67 -5.34 1.37
C SER A 39 0.01 -5.26 2.74
N TRP A 40 0.68 -4.64 3.71
CA TRP A 40 0.15 -4.49 5.05
C TRP A 40 0.63 -3.22 5.77
N ASN A 41 -0.29 -2.31 6.07
CA ASN A 41 -0.05 -1.30 7.08
C ASN A 41 -0.08 -1.95 8.47
N ILE A 42 1.09 -2.07 9.11
CA ILE A 42 1.18 -2.60 10.48
C ILE A 42 1.43 -1.43 11.42
N ARG A 43 0.37 -1.02 12.11
CA ARG A 43 0.40 0.14 13.00
C ARG A 43 1.60 0.14 13.94
N LYS A 44 2.43 1.19 13.89
CA LYS A 44 3.62 1.36 14.74
C LYS A 44 4.58 0.16 14.73
N PHE A 45 4.92 -0.37 13.56
CA PHE A 45 5.86 -1.49 13.44
C PHE A 45 7.31 -1.05 13.66
N GLY A 46 7.80 -1.16 14.90
CA GLY A 46 9.05 -0.53 15.31
C GLY A 46 9.82 -1.28 16.39
N ALA A 47 10.13 -0.61 17.49
CA ALA A 47 10.73 -1.24 18.66
C ALA A 47 9.95 -2.48 19.12
N LEU A 48 10.65 -3.48 19.65
CA LEU A 48 10.01 -4.69 20.21
C LEU A 48 9.41 -4.43 21.60
N LYS A 49 9.98 -3.48 22.34
CA LYS A 49 9.64 -3.16 23.74
C LYS A 49 9.47 -1.65 23.92
N GLY A 50 8.56 -1.26 24.80
CA GLY A 50 8.41 0.11 25.31
C GLY A 50 8.41 0.13 26.83
N GLU A 51 8.01 1.26 27.42
CA GLU A 51 8.01 1.46 28.89
C GLU A 51 7.20 0.39 29.67
N GLY A 52 6.21 -0.23 29.03
CA GLY A 52 5.35 -1.27 29.61
C GLY A 52 5.70 -2.71 29.21
N GLY A 53 6.87 -2.98 28.62
CA GLY A 53 7.27 -4.31 28.15
C GLY A 53 7.11 -4.49 26.63
N ASN A 54 6.92 -5.73 26.17
CA ASN A 54 6.75 -6.03 24.75
C ASN A 54 5.61 -5.20 24.16
N LEU A 55 5.75 -4.66 22.95
CA LEU A 55 4.72 -3.82 22.31
C LEU A 55 3.62 -4.64 21.62
N ARG A 56 3.92 -5.86 21.18
CA ARG A 56 2.95 -6.85 20.66
C ARG A 56 2.99 -8.13 21.50
N SER A 57 1.85 -8.82 21.60
CA SER A 57 1.79 -10.16 22.20
C SER A 57 2.43 -11.22 21.31
N ASP A 58 2.77 -12.38 21.89
CA ASP A 58 3.34 -13.51 21.14
C ASP A 58 2.35 -14.08 20.12
N GLY A 59 1.05 -14.09 20.45
CA GLY A 59 0.00 -14.50 19.52
C GLY A 59 -0.15 -13.53 18.34
N ALA A 60 -0.04 -12.22 18.57
CA ALA A 60 -0.01 -11.24 17.48
C ALA A 60 1.20 -11.45 16.57
N TRP A 61 2.39 -11.69 17.16
CA TRP A 61 3.58 -12.05 16.40
C TRP A 61 3.39 -13.31 15.56
N ALA A 62 2.80 -14.36 16.13
CA ALA A 62 2.52 -15.61 15.41
C ALA A 62 1.52 -15.39 14.25
N LEU A 63 0.55 -14.49 14.41
CA LEU A 63 -0.41 -14.15 13.35
C LEU A 63 0.27 -13.36 12.22
N VAL A 64 1.12 -12.39 12.57
CA VAL A 64 1.92 -11.61 11.60
C VAL A 64 2.85 -12.53 10.82
N GLU A 65 3.59 -13.38 11.52
CA GLU A 65 4.48 -14.40 10.95
C GLU A 65 3.71 -15.34 10.01
N LYS A 66 2.50 -15.74 10.42
CA LYS A 66 1.65 -16.63 9.62
C LYS A 66 1.33 -16.03 8.26
N PHE A 67 0.83 -14.80 8.22
CA PHE A 67 0.54 -14.13 6.95
C PHE A 67 1.81 -13.83 6.14
N ALA A 68 2.87 -13.34 6.80
CA ALA A 68 4.12 -13.03 6.12
C ALA A 68 4.76 -14.25 5.45
N SER A 69 4.68 -15.43 6.08
CA SER A 69 5.17 -16.70 5.52
C SER A 69 4.38 -17.19 4.30
N ALA A 70 3.17 -16.67 4.08
CA ALA A 70 2.35 -16.94 2.92
C ALA A 70 2.68 -16.03 1.72
N CYS A 71 3.49 -14.98 1.94
CA CYS A 71 3.91 -14.04 0.91
C CYS A 71 5.33 -14.37 0.44
N ASP A 72 5.57 -14.21 -0.86
CA ASP A 72 6.91 -14.26 -1.43
C ASP A 72 7.56 -12.85 -1.48
N LEU A 73 6.73 -11.80 -1.51
CA LEU A 73 7.12 -10.41 -1.30
C LEU A 73 6.03 -9.70 -0.48
N LEU A 74 6.40 -8.99 0.59
CA LEU A 74 5.50 -8.29 1.50
C LEU A 74 5.97 -6.83 1.68
N ALA A 75 5.16 -5.89 1.23
CA ALA A 75 5.32 -4.47 1.50
C ALA A 75 4.67 -4.10 2.84
N ILE A 76 5.42 -3.46 3.74
CA ILE A 76 4.97 -3.03 5.07
C ILE A 76 5.02 -1.50 5.14
N GLN A 77 3.91 -0.90 5.57
CA GLN A 77 3.80 0.53 5.90
C GLN A 77 3.83 0.76 7.41
N GLU A 78 3.95 2.02 7.84
CA GLU A 78 4.07 2.44 9.25
C GLU A 78 5.25 1.81 10.02
N VAL A 79 6.29 1.41 9.30
CA VAL A 79 7.55 1.01 9.94
C VAL A 79 8.11 2.23 10.66
N GLN A 80 8.45 2.10 11.94
CA GLN A 80 8.93 3.24 12.72
C GLN A 80 10.41 3.50 12.43
N SER A 81 10.98 4.52 13.07
CA SER A 81 12.40 4.83 12.94
C SER A 81 13.32 3.67 13.36
N ASP A 82 12.88 2.85 14.33
CA ASP A 82 13.53 1.61 14.79
C ASP A 82 13.05 0.41 13.95
N LEU A 83 13.99 -0.36 13.38
CA LEU A 83 13.72 -1.51 12.51
C LEU A 83 13.55 -2.84 13.25
N ALA A 84 13.64 -2.88 14.57
CA ALA A 84 13.70 -4.13 15.34
C ALA A 84 12.53 -5.10 15.06
N SER A 85 11.31 -4.60 14.81
CA SER A 85 10.18 -5.47 14.43
C SER A 85 10.33 -6.09 13.03
N VAL A 86 10.91 -5.37 12.07
CA VAL A 86 11.18 -5.91 10.72
C VAL A 86 12.27 -6.98 10.81
N GLU A 87 13.34 -6.69 11.54
CA GLU A 87 14.45 -7.63 11.77
C GLU A 87 13.96 -8.91 12.48
N GLU A 88 13.13 -8.77 13.50
CA GLU A 88 12.54 -9.90 14.22
C GLU A 88 11.61 -10.74 13.33
N LEU A 89 10.81 -10.10 12.48
CA LEU A 89 9.94 -10.81 11.53
C LEU A 89 10.77 -11.63 10.54
N VAL A 90 11.80 -11.04 9.93
CA VAL A 90 12.70 -11.75 9.01
C VAL A 90 13.45 -12.88 9.72
N ARG A 91 13.91 -12.66 10.95
CA ARG A 91 14.54 -13.70 11.77
C ARG A 91 13.59 -14.87 12.04
N ARG A 92 12.30 -14.60 12.28
CA ARG A 92 11.26 -15.64 12.48
C ARG A 92 11.01 -16.42 11.20
N LEU A 93 10.84 -15.72 10.07
CA LEU A 93 10.62 -16.35 8.76
C LEU A 93 11.79 -17.26 8.36
N ASN A 94 13.02 -16.88 8.70
CA ASN A 94 14.23 -17.67 8.41
C ASN A 94 14.55 -18.74 9.47
N LYS A 95 13.77 -18.90 10.54
CA LYS A 95 14.13 -19.75 11.69
C LYS A 95 14.41 -21.21 11.33
N ASN A 96 13.75 -21.74 10.30
CA ASN A 96 13.88 -23.13 9.87
C ASN A 96 14.70 -23.28 8.57
N ASP A 97 15.32 -22.20 8.06
CA ASP A 97 16.10 -22.14 6.81
C ASP A 97 15.37 -22.72 5.56
N ALA A 98 14.03 -22.80 5.60
CA ALA A 98 13.24 -23.36 4.51
C ALA A 98 13.18 -22.43 3.28
N ASP A 99 13.14 -21.12 3.53
CA ASP A 99 13.08 -20.08 2.52
C ASP A 99 14.01 -18.92 2.92
N PRO A 100 14.77 -18.31 1.99
CA PRO A 100 15.69 -17.22 2.30
C PRO A 100 15.00 -15.86 2.23
N TYR A 101 14.37 -15.43 3.33
CA TYR A 101 13.78 -14.09 3.42
C TYR A 101 14.82 -13.01 3.71
N HIS A 102 14.78 -11.93 2.94
CA HIS A 102 15.58 -10.73 3.08
C HIS A 102 14.66 -9.52 3.18
N PHE A 103 15.18 -8.35 3.56
CA PHE A 103 14.41 -7.12 3.51
C PHE A 103 15.23 -5.93 3.01
N ILE A 104 14.52 -4.97 2.42
CA ILE A 104 15.02 -3.64 2.07
C ILE A 104 14.09 -2.63 2.75
N ALA A 105 14.64 -1.57 3.33
CA ALA A 105 13.88 -0.50 3.97
C ALA A 105 14.29 0.87 3.46
N SER A 106 13.33 1.80 3.40
CA SER A 106 13.58 3.20 3.07
C SER A 106 14.25 3.95 4.23
N ASP A 107 14.76 5.15 3.95
CA ASP A 107 15.08 6.06 5.05
C ASP A 107 13.80 6.65 5.70
N VAL A 108 13.95 7.38 6.81
CA VAL A 108 12.82 8.01 7.52
C VAL A 108 12.24 9.13 6.67
N ALA A 109 10.93 9.06 6.44
CA ALA A 109 10.12 10.10 5.83
C ALA A 109 9.02 10.57 6.79
N GLY A 110 8.27 11.60 6.40
CA GLY A 110 7.12 12.12 7.17
C GLY A 110 7.45 13.10 8.29
N LYS A 111 8.74 13.40 8.55
CA LYS A 111 9.16 14.46 9.47
C LYS A 111 10.44 15.15 9.01
N SER A 112 10.60 16.42 9.36
CA SER A 112 11.87 17.13 9.15
C SER A 112 12.91 16.66 10.18
N PRO A 113 14.21 16.61 9.82
CA PRO A 113 15.27 16.31 10.77
C PRO A 113 15.26 17.28 11.97
N GLY A 114 15.27 16.73 13.19
CA GLY A 114 15.28 17.52 14.43
C GLY A 114 13.91 18.04 14.88
N GLU A 115 12.84 17.83 14.12
CA GLU A 115 11.49 18.19 14.51
C GLU A 115 10.78 17.03 15.23
N GLU A 116 9.88 17.38 16.15
CA GLU A 116 8.95 16.41 16.74
C GLU A 116 7.98 15.92 15.67
N GLY A 117 7.76 14.60 15.62
CA GLY A 117 6.88 13.99 14.63
C GLY A 117 7.09 12.49 14.53
N MET A 118 6.11 11.83 13.91
CA MET A 118 6.15 10.40 13.62
C MET A 118 6.96 10.17 12.35
N GLY A 119 8.24 9.84 12.50
CA GLY A 119 9.11 9.47 11.40
C GLY A 119 8.91 8.01 11.04
N GLU A 120 8.47 7.76 9.82
CA GLU A 120 8.10 6.43 9.34
C GLU A 120 9.00 6.00 8.18
N ARG A 121 9.10 4.70 7.98
CA ARG A 121 9.82 4.02 6.90
C ARG A 121 8.85 3.13 6.15
N PHE A 122 9.30 2.71 4.98
CA PHE A 122 8.74 1.61 4.23
C PHE A 122 9.69 0.42 4.35
N ALA A 123 9.15 -0.79 4.42
CA ALA A 123 9.94 -2.00 4.28
C ALA A 123 9.33 -2.93 3.24
N VAL A 124 10.16 -3.66 2.52
CA VAL A 124 9.77 -4.78 1.67
C VAL A 124 10.55 -5.99 2.13
N ILE A 125 9.84 -7.01 2.60
CA ILE A 125 10.37 -8.34 2.92
C ILE A 125 10.16 -9.23 1.69
N PHE A 126 11.16 -9.99 1.26
CA PHE A 126 11.04 -10.81 0.06
C PHE A 126 11.87 -12.08 0.16
N ARG A 127 11.42 -13.10 -0.56
CA ARG A 127 12.13 -14.35 -0.80
C ARG A 127 13.23 -14.16 -1.83
N ALA A 128 14.47 -14.25 -1.39
CA ALA A 128 15.64 -14.02 -2.24
C ALA A 128 15.87 -15.12 -3.27
N ASP A 129 15.21 -16.28 -3.16
CA ASP A 129 15.20 -17.34 -4.16
C ASP A 129 14.24 -17.06 -5.32
N ILE A 130 13.20 -16.23 -5.12
CA ILE A 130 12.23 -15.85 -6.15
C ILE A 130 12.53 -14.45 -6.71
N PHE A 131 12.76 -13.47 -5.83
CA PHE A 131 12.94 -12.06 -6.21
C PHE A 131 14.40 -11.66 -6.13
N LYS A 132 14.90 -11.07 -7.21
CA LYS A 132 16.22 -10.44 -7.26
C LYS A 132 16.06 -8.92 -7.29
N PRO A 133 16.50 -8.18 -6.27
CA PRO A 133 16.49 -6.73 -6.34
C PRO A 133 17.47 -6.28 -7.42
N GLY A 134 17.03 -5.35 -8.25
CA GLY A 134 17.85 -4.66 -9.24
C GLY A 134 18.68 -3.54 -8.61
N PRO A 135 19.43 -2.78 -9.43
CA PRO A 135 20.31 -1.72 -8.95
C PRO A 135 19.57 -0.47 -8.47
N ILE A 136 18.27 -0.34 -8.73
CA ILE A 136 17.47 0.84 -8.35
C ILE A 136 16.66 0.55 -7.10
N ILE A 137 17.05 1.22 -6.03
CA ILE A 137 16.38 1.30 -4.73
C ILE A 137 16.39 2.79 -4.37
N SER A 138 15.25 3.46 -4.47
CA SER A 138 15.16 4.91 -4.36
C SER A 138 13.77 5.34 -3.94
N ASP A 139 13.63 6.58 -3.50
CA ASP A 139 12.32 7.19 -3.26
C ASP A 139 11.82 7.93 -4.51
N ILE A 140 10.51 8.00 -4.65
CA ILE A 140 9.80 8.74 -5.69
C ILE A 140 9.60 10.18 -5.21
N THR A 141 10.08 11.13 -6.00
CA THR A 141 9.97 12.57 -5.74
C THR A 141 9.60 13.32 -7.03
N PHE A 142 9.19 14.57 -6.89
CA PHE A 142 9.04 15.48 -8.02
C PHE A 142 10.34 16.26 -8.27
N ASP A 143 10.65 16.51 -9.55
CA ASP A 143 11.74 17.42 -9.92
C ASP A 143 11.49 18.83 -9.38
N GLN A 144 12.57 19.54 -9.04
CA GLN A 144 12.49 20.90 -8.50
C GLN A 144 11.77 21.87 -9.43
N SER A 145 11.93 21.73 -10.76
CA SER A 145 11.26 22.58 -11.73
C SER A 145 9.75 22.35 -11.71
N ALA A 146 9.31 21.09 -11.56
CA ALA A 146 7.91 20.74 -11.40
C ALA A 146 7.35 21.28 -10.08
N VAL A 147 8.13 21.25 -9.00
CA VAL A 147 7.78 21.89 -7.72
C VAL A 147 7.60 23.40 -7.91
N VAL A 148 8.57 24.08 -8.52
CA VAL A 148 8.55 25.53 -8.75
C VAL A 148 7.41 25.94 -9.68
N GLU A 149 7.15 25.20 -10.76
CA GLU A 149 6.03 25.46 -11.66
C GLU A 149 4.70 25.36 -10.91
N ARG A 150 4.52 24.31 -10.10
CA ARG A 150 3.34 24.16 -9.26
C ARG A 150 3.22 25.31 -8.26
N VAL A 151 4.33 25.80 -7.69
CA VAL A 151 4.33 26.97 -6.78
C VAL A 151 3.88 28.21 -7.55
N ASN A 152 4.37 28.40 -8.76
CA ASN A 152 4.00 29.54 -9.60
C ASN A 152 2.52 29.52 -10.00
N VAL A 153 1.98 28.36 -10.39
CA VAL A 153 0.54 28.17 -10.65
C VAL A 153 -0.27 28.47 -9.39
N ALA A 154 0.20 28.01 -8.24
CA ALA A 154 -0.42 28.30 -6.94
C ALA A 154 -0.49 29.79 -6.63
N LEU A 155 0.65 30.47 -6.76
CA LEU A 155 0.77 31.91 -6.55
C LEU A 155 -0.11 32.70 -7.54
N ALA A 156 -0.20 32.27 -8.80
CA ALA A 156 -1.04 32.89 -9.81
C ALA A 156 -2.54 32.80 -9.44
N ALA A 157 -3.00 31.65 -8.94
CA ALA A 157 -4.39 31.47 -8.49
C ALA A 157 -4.73 32.38 -7.29
N VAL A 158 -3.83 32.48 -6.31
CA VAL A 158 -3.97 33.41 -5.17
C VAL A 158 -4.04 34.86 -5.67
N ARG A 159 -3.15 35.27 -6.58
CA ARG A 159 -3.14 36.62 -7.17
C ARG A 159 -4.43 36.96 -7.92
N LYS A 160 -5.04 35.98 -8.59
CA LYS A 160 -6.31 36.16 -9.32
C LYS A 160 -7.48 36.42 -8.36
N ASN A 161 -7.52 35.73 -7.21
CA ASN A 161 -8.53 35.94 -6.17
C ASN A 161 -8.40 37.30 -5.46
N ILE A 162 -7.20 37.89 -5.43
CA ILE A 162 -6.96 39.23 -4.86
C ILE A 162 -7.41 40.34 -5.82
N ARG A 163 -7.44 40.10 -7.14
CA ARG A 163 -7.77 41.13 -8.16
C ARG A 163 -9.25 41.54 -8.22
N GLY A 164 -10.09 41.04 -7.32
CA GLY A 164 -11.52 41.39 -7.23
C GLY A 164 -11.87 42.54 -6.27
N GLU A 165 -10.95 42.99 -5.41
CA GLU A 165 -11.23 44.06 -4.44
C GLU A 165 -10.10 45.09 -4.37
N ASP A 166 -10.49 46.36 -4.53
CA ASP A 166 -9.80 47.63 -4.22
C ASP A 166 -8.26 47.69 -4.33
N LYS A 167 -7.74 48.63 -5.15
CA LYS A 167 -6.31 48.84 -5.40
C LYS A 167 -5.50 49.14 -4.13
N SER A 168 -6.13 49.53 -3.02
CA SER A 168 -5.52 49.70 -1.69
C SER A 168 -5.05 48.38 -1.06
N LYS A 169 -5.60 47.23 -1.46
CA LYS A 169 -5.20 45.89 -0.98
C LYS A 169 -4.00 45.29 -1.72
N LEU A 170 -3.64 45.82 -2.89
CA LEU A 170 -2.49 45.35 -3.68
C LEU A 170 -1.14 45.72 -3.02
N ASN A 171 -1.03 46.89 -2.40
CA ASN A 171 0.16 47.25 -1.61
C ASN A 171 0.23 46.43 -0.31
N LYS A 172 -0.91 46.19 0.36
CA LYS A 172 -0.97 45.26 1.52
C LYS A 172 -0.64 43.82 1.13
N ALA A 173 -0.98 43.38 -0.08
CA ALA A 173 -0.60 42.06 -0.58
C ALA A 173 0.90 42.00 -0.88
N TYR A 174 1.51 43.08 -1.36
CA TYR A 174 2.96 43.18 -1.55
C TYR A 174 3.71 43.18 -0.22
N ASP A 175 3.23 43.93 0.78
CA ASP A 175 3.77 43.94 2.14
C ASP A 175 3.56 42.58 2.85
N TRP A 176 2.42 41.93 2.63
CA TRP A 176 2.17 40.56 3.09
C TRP A 176 3.11 39.53 2.42
N PHE A 177 3.44 39.71 1.14
CA PHE A 177 4.41 38.87 0.43
C PHE A 177 5.87 39.12 0.87
N SER A 178 6.22 40.33 1.32
CA SER A 178 7.57 40.66 1.82
C SER A 178 7.77 40.30 3.30
N GLU A 179 6.70 40.21 4.09
CA GLU A 179 6.68 39.73 5.48
C GLU A 179 6.38 38.21 5.61
N PHE A 180 6.34 37.49 4.49
CA PHE A 180 5.85 36.12 4.38
C PHE A 180 6.77 35.10 5.06
N THR A 181 6.47 34.76 6.31
CA THR A 181 7.20 33.74 7.10
C THR A 181 6.58 32.33 7.03
N GLY A 182 5.50 32.12 6.27
CA GLY A 182 4.90 30.80 6.12
C GLY A 182 3.77 30.71 5.08
N PHE A 183 3.79 29.62 4.29
CA PHE A 183 2.72 29.26 3.35
C PHE A 183 1.61 28.48 4.05
N ASP A 184 0.36 28.96 3.93
CA ASP A 184 -0.83 28.19 4.28
C ASP A 184 -1.08 27.12 3.21
N LYS A 185 -0.66 25.87 3.49
CA LYS A 185 -0.75 24.72 2.58
C LYS A 185 -2.19 24.47 2.09
N SER A 186 -3.21 24.80 2.89
CA SER A 186 -4.63 24.58 2.54
C SER A 186 -5.13 25.44 1.37
N LYS A 187 -4.41 26.53 1.05
CA LYS A 187 -4.77 27.49 -0.01
C LYS A 187 -4.08 27.21 -1.34
N LEU A 188 -3.16 26.25 -1.38
CA LEU A 188 -2.43 25.91 -2.60
C LEU A 188 -3.36 25.06 -3.51
N PRO A 189 -3.41 25.29 -4.83
CA PRO A 189 -4.28 24.57 -5.76
C PRO A 189 -3.76 23.17 -6.13
N THR A 190 -2.46 22.92 -5.97
CA THR A 190 -1.79 21.64 -6.31
C THR A 190 -0.79 21.24 -5.22
N MET A 191 -0.46 19.95 -5.16
CA MET A 191 0.56 19.40 -4.25
C MET A 191 1.98 19.59 -4.80
N PHE A 192 2.94 19.92 -3.93
CA PHE A 192 4.34 20.14 -4.30
C PHE A 192 5.17 18.87 -4.26
N ASP A 193 5.06 18.13 -3.16
CA ASP A 193 5.80 16.90 -2.93
C ASP A 193 5.02 15.98 -1.98
N PHE A 194 5.43 14.73 -1.89
CA PHE A 194 4.83 13.73 -1.01
C PHE A 194 5.18 14.00 0.45
N VAL A 195 4.23 13.78 1.36
CA VAL A 195 4.53 13.87 2.82
C VAL A 195 5.50 12.76 3.21
N ARG A 196 5.29 11.57 2.63
CA ARG A 196 6.20 10.44 2.67
C ARG A 196 6.47 10.02 1.24
N SER A 197 7.68 10.29 0.76
CA SER A 197 8.11 9.89 -0.58
C SER A 197 7.94 8.38 -0.74
N PRO A 198 7.14 7.90 -1.73
CA PRO A 198 6.94 6.47 -1.95
C PRO A 198 8.28 5.77 -2.20
N HIS A 199 8.50 4.63 -1.56
CA HIS A 199 9.72 3.87 -1.71
C HIS A 199 9.63 2.92 -2.91
N CYS A 200 10.60 2.97 -3.81
CA CYS A 200 10.62 2.21 -5.06
C CYS A 200 11.82 1.26 -5.11
N ILE A 201 11.54 -0.01 -5.38
CA ILE A 201 12.55 -1.06 -5.55
C ILE A 201 12.28 -1.76 -6.87
N ASN A 202 13.28 -1.81 -7.75
CA ASN A 202 13.18 -2.64 -8.94
C ASN A 202 13.43 -4.11 -8.58
N PHE A 203 12.55 -5.01 -9.00
CA PHE A 203 12.73 -6.45 -8.84
C PHE A 203 12.70 -7.16 -10.19
N SER A 204 13.42 -8.28 -10.27
CA SER A 204 13.23 -9.27 -11.33
C SER A 204 12.83 -10.62 -10.75
N VAL A 205 11.96 -11.31 -11.49
CA VAL A 205 11.56 -12.70 -11.25
C VAL A 205 11.94 -13.51 -12.47
N GLN A 206 12.57 -14.67 -12.25
CA GLN A 206 13.01 -15.55 -13.32
C GLN A 206 12.20 -16.83 -13.34
N GLY A 207 11.66 -17.15 -14.52
CA GLY A 207 11.01 -18.41 -14.85
C GLY A 207 12.00 -19.55 -15.02
N ARG A 208 11.51 -20.78 -14.82
CA ARG A 208 12.33 -22.00 -15.00
C ARG A 208 12.80 -22.20 -16.44
N ASP A 209 12.11 -21.62 -17.40
CA ASP A 209 12.44 -21.70 -18.83
C ASP A 209 13.32 -20.55 -19.33
N GLY A 210 13.80 -19.70 -18.41
CA GLY A 210 14.62 -18.53 -18.72
C GLY A 210 13.81 -17.25 -19.02
N SER A 211 12.48 -17.31 -19.07
CA SER A 211 11.65 -16.11 -19.13
C SER A 211 11.90 -15.23 -17.91
N SER A 212 11.84 -13.91 -18.07
CA SER A 212 11.96 -12.97 -16.93
C SER A 212 10.83 -11.95 -16.94
N GLN A 213 10.60 -11.36 -15.77
CA GLN A 213 9.73 -10.21 -15.61
C GLN A 213 10.34 -9.24 -14.62
N GLU A 214 10.45 -7.99 -15.06
CA GLU A 214 11.01 -6.88 -14.31
C GLU A 214 9.91 -5.87 -13.98
N PHE A 215 9.79 -5.52 -12.71
CA PHE A 215 8.80 -4.56 -12.26
C PHE A 215 9.34 -3.69 -11.12
N ALA A 216 8.85 -2.46 -11.03
CA ALA A 216 9.07 -1.58 -9.90
C ALA A 216 8.05 -1.87 -8.80
N CYS A 217 8.48 -2.33 -7.63
CA CYS A 217 7.66 -2.39 -6.44
C CYS A 217 7.65 -1.01 -5.77
N VAL A 218 6.48 -0.37 -5.70
CA VAL A 218 6.31 0.96 -5.12
C VAL A 218 5.51 0.82 -3.83
N ASN A 219 6.15 1.05 -2.69
CA ASN A 219 5.53 1.05 -1.37
C ASN A 219 5.18 2.49 -0.97
N ALA A 220 3.91 2.77 -0.66
CA ALA A 220 3.45 4.12 -0.32
C ALA A 220 2.49 4.13 0.88
N TYR A 221 2.47 5.27 1.59
CA TYR A 221 1.52 5.54 2.66
C TYR A 221 1.07 7.00 2.58
N LEU A 222 -0.11 7.21 1.99
CA LEU A 222 -0.62 8.54 1.73
C LEU A 222 -1.07 9.22 3.02
N VAL A 223 -1.12 10.55 3.00
CA VAL A 223 -1.51 11.37 4.14
C VAL A 223 -2.92 10.99 4.62
N SER A 224 -3.15 10.97 5.93
CA SER A 224 -4.50 10.84 6.52
C SER A 224 -5.14 12.20 6.82
N GLY A 225 -4.66 13.25 6.16
CA GLY A 225 -4.98 14.66 6.40
C GLY A 225 -6.38 15.07 5.93
N SER A 226 -6.55 16.29 5.42
CA SER A 226 -7.86 16.69 4.88
C SER A 226 -8.21 15.88 3.63
N ASN A 227 -9.49 15.65 3.34
CA ASN A 227 -9.94 14.94 2.13
C ASN A 227 -9.25 15.48 0.86
N ARG A 228 -9.05 16.80 0.79
CA ARG A 228 -8.40 17.48 -0.33
C ARG A 228 -6.92 17.11 -0.46
N ASP A 229 -6.21 16.95 0.65
CA ASP A 229 -4.79 16.56 0.63
C ASP A 229 -4.64 15.11 0.18
N ARG A 230 -5.50 14.21 0.68
CA ARG A 230 -5.56 12.79 0.30
C ARG A 230 -5.80 12.64 -1.21
N GLU A 231 -6.83 13.32 -1.70
CA GLU A 231 -7.22 13.31 -3.12
C GLU A 231 -6.06 13.77 -4.02
N ARG A 232 -5.38 14.85 -3.63
CA ARG A 232 -4.25 15.39 -4.40
C ARG A 232 -3.06 14.46 -4.42
N GLU A 233 -2.68 13.92 -3.26
CA GLU A 233 -1.53 13.03 -3.16
C GLU A 233 -1.78 11.73 -3.94
N PHE A 234 -3.01 11.21 -3.86
CA PHE A 234 -3.44 10.05 -4.64
C PHE A 234 -3.33 10.30 -6.14
N PHE A 235 -3.99 11.33 -6.68
CA PHE A 235 -3.96 11.58 -8.12
C PHE A 235 -2.56 11.97 -8.62
N ALA A 236 -1.77 12.70 -7.83
CA ALA A 236 -0.39 13.01 -8.17
C ALA A 236 0.47 11.75 -8.27
N LEU A 237 0.29 10.77 -7.37
CA LEU A 237 0.99 9.49 -7.43
C LEU A 237 0.57 8.68 -8.67
N LEU A 238 -0.73 8.60 -8.96
CA LEU A 238 -1.26 7.88 -10.13
C LEU A 238 -0.70 8.46 -11.44
N GLU A 239 -0.74 9.78 -11.60
CA GLU A 239 -0.18 10.45 -12.77
C GLU A 239 1.32 10.24 -12.88
N TRP A 240 2.06 10.34 -11.77
CA TRP A 240 3.51 10.12 -11.76
C TRP A 240 3.85 8.69 -12.22
N LEU A 241 3.23 7.67 -11.63
CA LEU A 241 3.49 6.26 -11.97
C LEU A 241 3.12 5.93 -13.41
N ARG A 242 1.97 6.42 -13.87
CA ARG A 242 1.53 6.27 -15.25
C ARG A 242 2.53 6.91 -16.21
N ASN A 243 2.90 8.16 -15.99
CA ASN A 243 3.83 8.88 -16.85
C ASN A 243 5.23 8.24 -16.82
N ALA A 244 5.67 7.74 -15.67
CA ALA A 244 6.94 7.04 -15.54
C ALA A 244 6.96 5.73 -16.35
N ILE A 245 5.90 4.91 -16.27
CA ILE A 245 5.80 3.69 -17.07
C ILE A 245 5.64 4.03 -18.55
N SER A 246 4.72 4.92 -18.92
CA SER A 246 4.51 5.37 -20.31
C SER A 246 5.77 5.95 -20.94
N GLY A 247 6.58 6.69 -20.18
CA GLY A 247 7.84 7.28 -20.62
C GLY A 247 9.06 6.33 -20.62
N ASN A 248 8.92 5.08 -20.15
CA ASN A 248 10.05 4.16 -19.89
C ASN A 248 11.09 4.74 -18.90
N ASN A 249 10.63 5.47 -17.89
CA ASN A 249 11.50 6.12 -16.91
C ASN A 249 11.91 5.19 -15.76
N PHE A 250 11.31 4.00 -15.65
CA PHE A 250 11.79 2.97 -14.75
C PHE A 250 12.90 2.14 -15.41
N TYR A 251 13.93 1.81 -14.63
CA TYR A 251 15.07 1.01 -15.10
C TYR A 251 14.65 -0.41 -15.48
N ASN A 252 14.55 -0.69 -16.78
CA ASN A 252 14.15 -1.99 -17.35
C ASN A 252 12.80 -2.55 -16.91
N ALA A 253 12.04 -1.85 -16.05
CA ALA A 253 10.74 -2.30 -15.59
C ALA A 253 9.66 -1.97 -16.62
N THR A 254 8.87 -2.99 -16.97
CA THR A 254 7.71 -2.84 -17.87
C THR A 254 6.40 -2.63 -17.11
N ALA A 255 6.46 -2.75 -15.77
CA ALA A 255 5.35 -2.52 -14.87
C ALA A 255 5.82 -1.84 -13.57
N ALA A 256 4.93 -1.09 -12.95
CA ALA A 256 5.02 -0.69 -11.55
C ALA A 256 3.84 -1.32 -10.79
N ILE A 257 4.16 -1.93 -9.64
CA ILE A 257 3.20 -2.51 -8.71
C ILE A 257 3.18 -1.61 -7.47
N LEU A 258 2.11 -0.85 -7.33
CA LEU A 258 1.87 0.01 -6.17
C LEU A 258 1.27 -0.84 -5.05
N MET A 259 1.91 -0.88 -3.89
CA MET A 259 1.51 -1.64 -2.71
C MET A 259 1.44 -0.67 -1.53
N ALA A 260 0.24 -0.25 -1.17
CA ALA A 260 0.11 0.98 -0.39
C ALA A 260 -1.15 1.03 0.46
N ASP A 261 -1.05 1.77 1.56
CA ASP A 261 -2.21 2.39 2.20
C ASP A 261 -2.41 3.76 1.56
N LEU A 262 -3.50 3.88 0.79
CA LEU A 262 -3.80 5.06 -0.01
C LEU A 262 -4.75 6.02 0.67
N ASN A 263 -5.27 5.70 1.86
CA ASN A 263 -6.23 6.56 2.58
C ASN A 263 -7.30 7.14 1.65
N LEU A 264 -7.96 6.28 0.84
CA LEU A 264 -8.84 6.73 -0.24
C LEU A 264 -10.12 7.40 0.23
N ASP A 265 -10.33 7.66 1.51
CA ASP A 265 -11.56 8.15 2.16
C ASP A 265 -11.82 9.65 2.02
N PHE A 266 -11.55 10.23 0.85
CA PHE A 266 -11.87 11.62 0.56
C PHE A 266 -13.37 11.89 0.25
N GLN A 267 -14.19 10.84 0.11
CA GLN A 267 -15.66 10.92 0.01
C GLN A 267 -16.31 10.16 1.15
N LYS A 268 -17.44 10.69 1.68
CA LYS A 268 -18.20 10.05 2.78
C LYS A 268 -18.87 8.73 2.37
N ASP A 269 -19.21 8.61 1.09
CA ASP A 269 -19.85 7.42 0.54
C ASP A 269 -18.82 6.60 -0.24
N ASN A 270 -18.64 5.35 0.18
CA ASN A 270 -17.66 4.43 -0.39
C ASN A 270 -17.97 4.05 -1.83
N ASP A 271 -19.25 3.93 -2.20
CA ASP A 271 -19.66 3.54 -3.54
C ASP A 271 -19.45 4.70 -4.51
N VAL A 272 -19.78 5.92 -4.10
CA VAL A 272 -19.49 7.14 -4.89
C VAL A 272 -17.98 7.27 -5.14
N ARG A 273 -17.18 7.04 -4.10
CA ARG A 273 -15.71 7.10 -4.17
C ARG A 273 -15.12 6.11 -5.15
N ARG A 274 -15.59 4.86 -5.06
CA ARG A 274 -15.23 3.77 -5.96
C ARG A 274 -15.53 4.14 -7.40
N LEU A 275 -16.71 4.68 -7.67
CA LEU A 275 -17.12 5.13 -9.01
C LEU A 275 -16.24 6.27 -9.54
N VAL A 276 -15.89 7.26 -8.70
CA VAL A 276 -15.00 8.37 -9.11
C VAL A 276 -13.62 7.86 -9.51
N ILE A 277 -13.06 6.93 -8.73
CA ILE A 277 -11.74 6.36 -9.04
C ILE A 277 -11.83 5.45 -10.28
N GLU A 278 -12.88 4.63 -10.38
CA GLU A 278 -13.14 3.78 -11.55
C GLU A 278 -13.27 4.61 -12.83
N GLU A 279 -14.02 5.72 -12.79
CA GLU A 279 -14.15 6.66 -13.90
C GLU A 279 -12.80 7.31 -14.25
N PHE A 280 -12.03 7.75 -13.25
CA PHE A 280 -10.71 8.33 -13.48
C PHE A 280 -9.74 7.32 -14.13
N VAL A 281 -9.66 6.11 -13.60
CA VAL A 281 -8.82 5.03 -14.14
C VAL A 281 -9.27 4.62 -15.55
N THR A 282 -10.58 4.52 -15.78
CA THR A 282 -11.14 4.24 -17.12
C THR A 282 -10.75 5.31 -18.11
N ASN A 283 -10.93 6.59 -17.77
CA ASN A 283 -10.53 7.72 -18.60
C ASN A 283 -9.01 7.71 -18.88
N LEU A 284 -8.17 7.35 -17.91
CA LEU A 284 -6.72 7.25 -18.11
C LEU A 284 -6.33 6.10 -19.06
N ASN A 285 -7.05 4.98 -18.98
CA ASN A 285 -6.86 3.81 -19.84
C ASN A 285 -7.37 4.04 -21.26
N GLU A 286 -8.54 4.66 -21.44
CA GLU A 286 -9.15 4.96 -22.74
C GLU A 286 -8.33 5.94 -23.58
N LYS A 287 -7.60 6.86 -22.93
CA LYS A 287 -6.64 7.74 -23.63
C LYS A 287 -5.52 6.98 -24.34
N GLY A 288 -5.31 5.69 -24.03
CA GLY A 288 -4.42 4.81 -24.78
C GLY A 288 -2.93 5.18 -24.72
N GLU A 289 -2.52 5.99 -23.74
CA GLU A 289 -1.16 6.57 -23.68
C GLU A 289 -0.09 5.60 -23.14
N GLY A 290 -0.18 4.32 -23.53
CA GLY A 290 0.91 3.35 -23.39
C GLY A 290 1.12 2.78 -21.99
N CYS A 291 0.17 2.87 -21.07
CA CYS A 291 0.21 2.17 -19.78
C CYS A 291 -1.22 1.82 -19.36
N ALA A 292 -1.49 0.56 -19.06
CA ALA A 292 -2.79 0.18 -18.51
C ALA A 292 -2.73 0.09 -16.98
N ILE A 293 -3.76 0.62 -16.34
CA ILE A 293 -3.91 0.76 -14.90
C ILE A 293 -4.98 -0.21 -14.40
N ASN A 294 -4.69 -0.91 -13.31
CA ASN A 294 -5.63 -1.82 -12.66
C ASN A 294 -5.58 -1.69 -11.13
N PHE A 295 -6.75 -1.54 -10.50
CA PHE A 295 -6.95 -1.53 -9.05
C PHE A 295 -7.93 -2.64 -8.63
N PRO A 296 -7.46 -3.89 -8.42
CA PRO A 296 -8.32 -5.04 -8.13
C PRO A 296 -9.22 -4.87 -6.91
N PHE A 297 -8.73 -4.18 -5.88
CA PHE A 297 -9.44 -3.97 -4.61
C PHE A 297 -10.54 -2.88 -4.68
N LEU A 298 -10.68 -2.18 -5.82
CA LEU A 298 -11.85 -1.34 -6.09
C LEU A 298 -13.00 -2.13 -6.73
N ASP A 299 -12.72 -3.32 -7.26
CA ASP A 299 -13.73 -4.19 -7.85
C ASP A 299 -14.28 -5.17 -6.82
N ARG A 300 -15.51 -5.62 -7.07
CA ARG A 300 -16.11 -6.70 -6.29
C ARG A 300 -15.44 -8.02 -6.68
N HIS A 301 -14.73 -8.65 -5.75
CA HIS A 301 -14.23 -10.00 -5.92
C HIS A 301 -15.39 -10.99 -6.02
N LEU A 302 -15.26 -11.99 -6.90
CA LEU A 302 -16.33 -12.94 -7.18
C LEU A 302 -16.75 -13.74 -5.95
N GLU A 303 -15.77 -14.24 -5.21
CA GLU A 303 -16.01 -15.12 -4.06
C GLU A 303 -16.14 -14.33 -2.75
N ASN A 304 -15.42 -13.22 -2.64
CA ASN A 304 -15.22 -12.50 -1.39
C ASN A 304 -15.99 -11.17 -1.32
N GLY A 305 -16.59 -10.74 -2.42
CA GLY A 305 -17.32 -9.48 -2.48
C GLY A 305 -16.40 -8.26 -2.42
N VAL A 306 -16.83 -7.22 -1.68
CA VAL A 306 -16.06 -5.98 -1.53
C VAL A 306 -15.11 -6.14 -0.35
N PHE A 307 -13.81 -5.92 -0.57
CA PHE A 307 -12.83 -5.94 0.50
C PHE A 307 -12.87 -4.64 1.29
N ARG A 308 -13.06 -4.74 2.61
CA ARG A 308 -12.91 -3.65 3.57
C ARG A 308 -11.66 -3.95 4.39
N THR A 309 -10.58 -3.22 4.15
CA THR A 309 -9.26 -3.56 4.68
C THR A 309 -9.00 -3.00 6.07
N ASN A 310 -9.94 -2.26 6.66
CA ASN A 310 -9.82 -1.84 8.06
C ASN A 310 -10.61 -2.76 9.01
N SER A 311 -10.15 -2.88 10.25
CA SER A 311 -10.79 -3.69 11.30
C SER A 311 -12.16 -3.15 11.76
N ARG A 312 -12.58 -1.98 11.26
CA ARG A 312 -13.95 -1.43 11.41
C ARG A 312 -14.91 -1.87 10.31
N GLU A 313 -14.41 -2.55 9.27
CA GLU A 313 -15.17 -2.97 8.08
C GLU A 313 -15.87 -1.82 7.34
N SER A 314 -15.35 -0.61 7.50
CA SER A 314 -15.95 0.60 6.93
C SER A 314 -15.20 1.08 5.70
N GLU A 315 -13.91 0.76 5.56
CA GLU A 315 -13.05 1.38 4.55
C GLU A 315 -12.19 0.36 3.81
N THR A 316 -11.76 0.75 2.60
CA THR A 316 -10.76 0.05 1.77
C THR A 316 -9.59 1.01 1.64
N TYR A 317 -8.64 0.91 2.57
CA TYR A 317 -7.48 1.80 2.63
C TYR A 317 -6.31 1.24 1.84
N ASP A 318 -6.11 -0.07 1.93
CA ASP A 318 -4.98 -0.78 1.38
C ASP A 318 -5.27 -1.21 -0.07
N HIS A 319 -4.31 -0.98 -0.95
CA HIS A 319 -4.40 -1.33 -2.36
C HIS A 319 -3.09 -1.96 -2.87
N ILE A 320 -3.25 -2.97 -3.71
CA ILE A 320 -2.22 -3.41 -4.66
C ILE A 320 -2.72 -3.02 -6.05
N ALA A 321 -1.99 -2.20 -6.78
CA ALA A 321 -2.38 -1.70 -8.11
C ALA A 321 -1.28 -1.87 -9.14
N PHE A 322 -1.68 -2.07 -10.40
CA PHE A 322 -0.78 -2.32 -11.52
C PHE A 322 -0.77 -1.15 -12.49
N PHE A 323 0.42 -0.70 -12.87
CA PHE A 323 0.68 0.23 -13.96
C PHE A 323 1.60 -0.47 -14.94
N SER A 324 1.09 -1.01 -16.05
CA SER A 324 1.87 -1.94 -16.86
C SER A 324 1.70 -1.75 -18.37
N LYS A 325 2.82 -1.84 -19.08
CA LYS A 325 2.91 -2.10 -20.52
C LYS A 325 2.94 -3.59 -20.85
N ASP A 326 3.47 -4.39 -19.93
CA ASP A 326 3.59 -5.83 -20.10
C ASP A 326 2.20 -6.48 -20.07
N PRO A 327 1.79 -7.14 -21.18
CA PRO A 327 0.49 -7.77 -21.28
C PRO A 327 0.34 -8.96 -20.33
N ARG A 328 1.40 -9.47 -19.70
CA ARG A 328 1.33 -10.52 -18.69
C ARG A 328 0.72 -10.05 -17.35
N PHE A 329 0.52 -8.75 -17.16
CA PHE A 329 -0.15 -8.19 -15.96
C PHE A 329 -1.67 -8.02 -16.16
N PRO A 330 -2.48 -8.30 -15.13
CA PRO A 330 -3.94 -8.23 -15.21
C PRO A 330 -4.43 -6.80 -15.46
N ARG A 331 -5.55 -6.69 -16.19
CA ARG A 331 -6.27 -5.43 -16.46
C ARG A 331 -7.58 -5.41 -15.68
N GLY A 332 -8.19 -4.23 -15.48
CA GLY A 332 -9.42 -4.07 -14.68
C GLY A 332 -10.53 -5.09 -15.03
N ARG A 333 -10.84 -5.24 -16.32
CA ARG A 333 -11.83 -6.21 -16.80
C ARG A 333 -11.57 -7.68 -16.43
N HIS A 334 -10.32 -8.04 -16.13
CA HIS A 334 -9.92 -9.40 -15.77
C HIS A 334 -10.06 -9.67 -14.28
N ASN A 335 -10.39 -8.66 -13.46
CA ASN A 335 -10.64 -8.84 -12.03
C ASN A 335 -11.85 -9.75 -11.78
N GLY A 336 -12.85 -9.73 -12.67
CA GLY A 336 -13.98 -10.67 -12.68
C GLY A 336 -13.62 -12.11 -13.09
N GLU A 337 -12.35 -12.41 -13.32
CA GLU A 337 -11.83 -13.77 -13.57
C GLU A 337 -10.82 -14.21 -12.50
N ALA A 338 -10.46 -13.34 -11.56
CA ALA A 338 -9.53 -13.66 -10.48
C ALA A 338 -10.01 -14.88 -9.68
N GLY A 339 -9.06 -15.76 -9.33
CA GLY A 339 -9.33 -17.01 -8.62
C GLY A 339 -9.99 -18.11 -9.46
N ARG A 340 -10.41 -17.81 -10.71
CA ARG A 340 -10.94 -18.83 -11.62
C ARG A 340 -9.78 -19.54 -12.35
N ASN A 341 -9.86 -20.87 -12.41
CA ASN A 341 -9.12 -21.74 -13.34
C ASN A 341 -7.63 -22.04 -13.06
N ASN A 342 -7.25 -22.40 -11.82
CA ASN A 342 -5.94 -22.94 -11.35
C ASN A 342 -5.26 -21.98 -10.35
N PRO A 343 -4.79 -22.44 -9.17
CA PRO A 343 -3.93 -21.65 -8.27
C PRO A 343 -2.73 -20.98 -8.93
N ASP A 344 -2.26 -21.42 -10.10
CA ASP A 344 -1.14 -20.78 -10.81
C ASP A 344 -1.52 -19.49 -11.56
N ARG A 345 -2.76 -19.00 -11.39
CA ARG A 345 -3.28 -17.83 -12.13
C ARG A 345 -3.39 -16.60 -11.24
N TYR A 346 -3.71 -15.49 -11.89
CA TYR A 346 -4.02 -14.24 -11.22
C TYR A 346 -5.19 -14.43 -10.25
N ASP A 347 -4.96 -14.02 -9.01
CA ASP A 347 -5.95 -14.03 -7.94
C ASP A 347 -5.63 -12.92 -6.94
N TYR A 348 -6.60 -12.48 -6.15
CA TYR A 348 -6.38 -11.48 -5.11
C TYR A 348 -7.32 -11.67 -3.93
N GLY A 349 -6.83 -11.32 -2.75
CA GLY A 349 -7.58 -11.52 -1.52
C GLY A 349 -7.10 -10.68 -0.37
N MET A 350 -7.75 -10.90 0.76
CA MET A 350 -7.48 -10.23 2.02
C MET A 350 -7.51 -11.27 3.13
N PHE A 351 -6.55 -11.21 4.04
CA PHE A 351 -6.64 -12.00 5.26
C PHE A 351 -7.59 -11.31 6.25
N ASP A 352 -8.80 -11.83 6.34
CA ASP A 352 -9.85 -11.34 7.23
C ASP A 352 -9.65 -11.89 8.65
N PHE A 353 -8.67 -11.34 9.36
CA PHE A 353 -8.43 -11.72 10.75
C PHE A 353 -9.61 -11.33 11.65
N LEU A 354 -10.45 -10.36 11.25
CA LEU A 354 -11.60 -9.96 12.06
C LEU A 354 -12.64 -11.07 12.09
N ARG A 355 -12.96 -11.65 10.93
CA ARG A 355 -13.79 -12.85 10.81
C ARG A 355 -13.18 -14.03 11.56
N LEU A 356 -11.86 -14.23 11.47
CA LEU A 356 -11.16 -15.26 12.26
C LEU A 356 -11.42 -15.09 13.77
N PHE A 357 -11.29 -13.86 14.27
CA PHE A 357 -11.42 -13.59 15.71
C PHE A 357 -12.88 -13.71 16.17
N ARG A 358 -13.84 -13.34 15.32
CA ARG A 358 -15.29 -13.59 15.56
C ARG A 358 -15.60 -15.07 15.63
N ASP A 359 -15.15 -15.83 14.65
CA ASP A 359 -15.37 -17.27 14.57
C ASP A 359 -14.72 -18.02 15.74
N ALA A 360 -13.60 -17.52 16.25
CA ALA A 360 -12.92 -18.04 17.44
C ALA A 360 -13.60 -17.65 18.77
N GLY A 361 -14.61 -16.78 18.74
CA GLY A 361 -15.21 -16.20 19.95
C GLY A 361 -14.19 -15.40 20.77
N ALA A 362 -13.22 -14.76 20.10
CA ALA A 362 -12.21 -13.91 20.75
C ALA A 362 -12.70 -12.46 20.91
N ILE A 363 -13.71 -12.06 20.15
CA ILE A 363 -14.36 -10.74 20.22
C ILE A 363 -15.88 -10.91 20.30
N SER A 364 -16.55 -10.00 21.00
CA SER A 364 -18.00 -9.86 20.90
C SER A 364 -18.32 -9.17 19.58
N GLY A 365 -19.36 -9.59 18.85
CA GLY A 365 -19.65 -9.09 17.49
C GLY A 365 -19.68 -7.56 17.31
N GLU A 366 -19.82 -6.77 18.39
CA GLU A 366 -19.62 -5.32 18.38
C GLU A 366 -18.12 -4.94 18.40
N ILE A 367 -17.62 -4.45 17.26
CA ILE A 367 -16.21 -4.03 17.06
C ILE A 367 -15.76 -2.96 18.08
N GLY A 368 -16.67 -2.11 18.57
CA GLY A 368 -16.30 -0.93 19.36
C GLY A 368 -15.48 -1.21 20.62
N ALA A 369 -15.78 -2.27 21.36
CA ALA A 369 -15.06 -2.60 22.61
C ALA A 369 -13.71 -3.28 22.35
N ASP A 370 -13.60 -4.06 21.28
CA ASP A 370 -12.40 -4.86 20.95
C ASP A 370 -11.49 -4.15 19.94
N TYR A 371 -11.93 -3.07 19.29
CA TYR A 371 -11.15 -2.30 18.30
C TYR A 371 -9.77 -1.91 18.82
N LEU A 372 -9.71 -1.41 20.06
CA LEU A 372 -8.44 -1.01 20.67
C LEU A 372 -7.48 -2.21 20.81
N LYS A 373 -7.99 -3.44 20.97
CA LYS A 373 -7.12 -4.62 21.00
C LYS A 373 -6.49 -4.89 19.63
N PHE A 374 -7.26 -4.76 18.55
CA PHE A 374 -6.71 -4.85 17.19
C PHE A 374 -5.68 -3.76 16.92
N GLU A 375 -6.06 -2.50 17.19
CA GLU A 375 -5.21 -1.33 16.97
C GLU A 375 -3.86 -1.44 17.71
N PHE A 376 -3.85 -1.92 18.96
CA PHE A 376 -2.63 -1.94 19.78
C PHE A 376 -1.86 -3.26 19.79
N ASP A 377 -2.50 -4.40 19.49
CA ASP A 377 -1.84 -5.71 19.53
C ASP A 377 -1.47 -6.22 18.13
N VAL A 378 -2.39 -6.09 17.16
CA VAL A 378 -2.23 -6.63 15.79
C VAL A 378 -1.99 -5.50 14.79
N SER A 379 -3.06 -4.99 14.20
CA SER A 379 -3.11 -3.79 13.37
C SER A 379 -4.60 -3.44 13.21
N ASP A 380 -4.90 -2.17 12.95
CA ASP A 380 -6.23 -1.75 12.51
C ASP A 380 -6.46 -1.97 11.02
N HIS A 381 -5.44 -2.39 10.26
CA HIS A 381 -5.51 -2.80 8.86
C HIS A 381 -5.33 -4.32 8.71
N MET A 382 -6.14 -4.91 7.82
CA MET A 382 -6.07 -6.30 7.39
C MET A 382 -5.17 -6.41 6.16
N PRO A 383 -4.23 -7.38 6.14
CA PRO A 383 -3.33 -7.50 5.02
C PRO A 383 -4.04 -7.98 3.77
N ILE A 384 -3.62 -7.44 2.63
CA ILE A 384 -4.11 -7.82 1.29
C ILE A 384 -3.01 -8.49 0.50
N TRP A 385 -3.40 -9.27 -0.52
CA TRP A 385 -2.46 -9.96 -1.38
C TRP A 385 -2.96 -10.08 -2.81
N VAL A 386 -2.02 -10.16 -3.75
CA VAL A 386 -2.25 -10.57 -5.14
C VAL A 386 -1.30 -11.72 -5.47
N ARG A 387 -1.81 -12.70 -6.20
CA ARG A 387 -1.02 -13.77 -6.80
C ARG A 387 -0.80 -13.48 -8.27
N LEU A 388 0.42 -13.74 -8.74
CA LEU A 388 0.77 -13.72 -10.16
C LEU A 388 1.52 -15.00 -10.53
N PRO A 389 1.37 -15.51 -11.76
CA PRO A 389 2.18 -16.63 -12.26
C PRO A 389 3.67 -16.26 -12.30
N ILE A 390 4.53 -17.24 -12.03
CA ILE A 390 5.96 -17.15 -12.36
C ILE A 390 6.08 -16.98 -13.88
N PRO A 391 6.95 -16.08 -14.38
CA PRO A 391 7.09 -15.84 -15.81
C PRO A 391 7.41 -17.13 -16.58
N GLN A 392 6.69 -17.38 -17.67
CA GLN A 392 6.94 -18.54 -18.52
C GLN A 392 6.57 -18.25 -19.98
N LYS A 393 7.15 -19.00 -20.91
CA LYS A 393 6.90 -18.91 -22.33
C LYS A 393 5.47 -19.33 -22.65
N GLY A 394 4.76 -18.49 -23.41
CA GLY A 394 3.36 -18.73 -23.73
C GLY A 394 2.42 -18.51 -22.54
N GLN A 395 2.89 -17.85 -21.48
CA GLN A 395 2.04 -17.37 -20.40
C GLN A 395 0.85 -16.57 -20.96
N ARG A 396 -0.30 -16.69 -20.30
CA ARG A 396 -1.49 -15.91 -20.64
C ARG A 396 -1.17 -14.41 -20.65
N GLU A 397 -1.53 -13.77 -21.74
CA GLU A 397 -1.53 -12.33 -21.88
C GLU A 397 -2.94 -11.78 -21.63
N TYR A 398 -3.02 -10.72 -20.84
CA TYR A 398 -4.20 -9.93 -20.50
C TYR A 398 -4.27 -8.73 -21.45
N HIS A 399 -4.52 -9.02 -22.73
CA HIS A 399 -4.65 -8.01 -23.78
C HIS A 399 -5.78 -7.02 -23.52
N THR A 400 -5.75 -5.92 -24.27
CA THR A 400 -6.74 -4.85 -24.32
C THR A 400 -7.61 -4.96 -25.58
N ASP A 401 -8.43 -6.00 -25.71
CA ASP A 401 -9.69 -5.92 -26.49
C ASP A 401 -10.62 -4.83 -25.96
#